data_AF-A0A9D5X064-F1
#
_entry.id   AF-A0A9D5X064-F1
#
_cell.length_a   1.000
_cell.length_b   1.000
_cell.length_c   1.000
_cell.angle_alpha   90.00
_cell.angle_beta   90.00
_cell.angle_gamma   90.00
#
_symmetry.space_group_name_H-M   'P 1'
#
loop_
_entity.id
_entity.type
_entity.pdbx_description
1 polymer ?
#
loop_
_entity_poly.entity_id
_entity_poly.type
_entity_poly.pdbx_seq_one_letter_code
_entity_poly.pdbx_strand_id
1 'polypeptide(L)'
;FFRENFIEEQVAISKEYIDQMQKVYPQIQTKVSSLFFRISSSTWVTIIGEIVSSTEICKEEVKQVLSEYIRYNTAGWRELINP
;
A
#
# COMPACT_ATOMS: atom_id res chain seq x y z
N PHE A 1 6.98 -18.69 3.84
CA PHE A 1 7.43 -18.11 5.11
C PHE A 1 7.65 -16.61 4.99
N PHE A 2 8.58 -16.14 4.14
CA PHE A 2 8.85 -14.70 3.95
C PHE A 2 7.60 -13.84 3.68
N ARG A 3 6.76 -14.24 2.71
CA ARG A 3 5.56 -13.49 2.31
C ARG A 3 4.59 -13.25 3.47
N GLU A 4 4.22 -14.30 4.21
CA GLU A 4 3.27 -14.18 5.33
C GLU A 4 3.87 -13.35 6.47
N ASN A 5 5.14 -13.55 6.83
CA ASN A 5 5.78 -12.75 7.87
C ASN A 5 5.81 -11.26 7.51
N PHE A 6 6.14 -10.94 6.25
CA PHE A 6 6.14 -9.55 5.79
C PHE A 6 4.73 -8.95 5.82
N ILE A 7 3.69 -9.72 5.45
CA ILE A 7 2.30 -9.27 5.56
C ILE A 7 1.94 -8.99 7.02
N GLU A 8 2.30 -9.87 7.95
CA GLU A 8 2.02 -9.70 9.37
C GLU A 8 2.73 -8.46 9.94
N GLU A 9 3.99 -8.24 9.58
CA GLU A 9 4.74 -7.03 9.95
C GLU A 9 4.07 -5.76 9.41
N GLN A 10 3.67 -5.74 8.13
CA GLN A 10 2.98 -4.60 7.52
C GLN A 10 1.62 -4.33 8.18
N VAL A 11 0.89 -5.38 8.57
CA VAL A 11 -0.37 -5.25 9.33
C VAL A 11 -0.12 -4.61 10.68
N ALA A 12 0.92 -5.06 11.40
CA ALA A 12 1.27 -4.51 12.71
C ALA A 12 1.65 -3.02 12.62
N ILE A 13 2.51 -2.67 11.66
CA ILE A 13 2.94 -1.29 11.41
C ILE A 13 1.73 -0.40 11.06
N SER A 14 0.86 -0.88 10.16
CA SER A 14 -0.31 -0.11 9.71
C SER A 14 -1.31 0.14 10.84
N LYS A 15 -1.53 -0.85 11.71
CA LYS A 15 -2.41 -0.70 12.88
C LYS A 15 -1.84 0.31 13.87
N GLU A 16 -0.56 0.20 14.21
CA GLU A 16 0.11 1.15 15.11
C GLU A 16 0.03 2.57 14.56
N TYR A 17 0.28 2.77 13.26
CA TYR A 17 0.15 4.08 12.62
C TYR A 17 -1.25 4.67 12.79
N ILE A 18 -2.29 3.89 12.53
CA ILE A 18 -3.69 4.34 12.65
C ILE A 18 -4.05 4.65 14.12
N ASP A 19 -3.58 3.84 15.07
CA ASP A 19 -3.78 4.08 16.51
C ASP A 19 -3.10 5.38 16.96
N GLN A 20 -1.89 5.67 16.47
CA GLN A 20 -1.19 6.93 16.74
C GLN A 20 -1.91 8.12 16.10
N MET A 21 -2.40 7.97 14.87
CA MET A 21 -3.18 9.01 14.19
C MET A 21 -4.45 9.38 14.97
N GLN A 22 -5.14 8.40 15.58
CA GLN A 22 -6.31 8.68 16.43
C GLN A 22 -5.94 9.49 17.68
N LYS A 23 -4.77 9.22 18.29
CA LYS A 23 -4.30 9.96 19.47
C LYS A 23 -4.02 11.43 19.13
N VAL A 24 -3.42 11.69 17.97
CA VAL A 24 -3.08 13.05 17.51
C VAL A 24 -4.32 13.79 16.99
N TYR A 25 -5.24 13.10 16.34
CA TYR A 25 -6.45 13.67 15.75
C TYR A 25 -7.71 12.93 16.22
N PRO A 26 -8.21 13.20 17.44
CA PRO A 26 -9.34 12.45 18.01
C PRO A 26 -10.64 12.51 17.19
N GLN A 27 -10.76 13.50 16.30
CA GLN A 27 -11.93 13.73 15.45
C GLN A 27 -11.99 12.84 14.19
N ILE A 28 -10.88 12.19 13.80
CA ILE A 28 -10.91 11.31 12.62
C ILE A 28 -11.48 9.94 13.00
N GLN A 29 -12.07 9.26 12.03
CA GLN A 29 -12.57 7.90 12.21
C GLN A 29 -11.50 6.90 11.79
N THR A 30 -11.01 6.09 12.73
CA THR A 30 -9.95 5.09 12.51
C THR A 30 -10.42 3.64 12.55
N LYS A 31 -11.74 3.39 12.57
CA LYS A 31 -12.29 2.03 12.53
C LYS A 31 -12.12 1.42 11.14
N VAL A 32 -10.92 0.88 10.90
CA VAL A 32 -10.57 0.10 9.71
C VAL A 32 -10.62 -1.38 10.07
N SER A 33 -11.17 -2.22 9.18
CA SER A 33 -11.32 -3.64 9.47
C SER A 33 -9.97 -4.37 9.46
N SER A 34 -9.79 -5.36 10.34
CA SER A 34 -8.56 -6.18 10.36
C SER A 34 -8.33 -6.91 9.02
N LEU A 35 -9.42 -7.31 8.34
CA LEU A 35 -9.31 -7.91 7.01
C LEU A 35 -8.76 -6.92 5.98
N PHE A 36 -9.15 -5.64 6.05
CA PHE A 36 -8.64 -4.62 5.15
C PHE A 36 -7.13 -4.40 5.32
N PHE A 37 -6.63 -4.36 6.56
CA PHE A 37 -5.18 -4.30 6.80
C PHE A 37 -4.44 -5.47 6.17
N ARG A 38 -4.99 -6.69 6.28
CA ARG A 38 -4.38 -7.88 5.67
C ARG A 38 -4.43 -7.84 4.15
N ILE A 39 -5.56 -7.43 3.56
CA ILE A 39 -5.73 -7.29 2.10
C ILE A 39 -4.76 -6.24 1.56
N SER A 40 -4.74 -5.04 2.13
CA SER A 40 -3.83 -3.96 1.71
C SER A 40 -2.36 -4.37 1.80
N SER A 41 -1.95 -4.99 2.90
CA SER A 41 -0.58 -5.50 3.07
C SER A 41 -0.24 -6.58 2.05
N SER A 42 -1.17 -7.51 1.78
CA SER A 42 -0.99 -8.54 0.75
C SER A 42 -0.85 -7.94 -0.65
N THR A 43 -1.67 -6.95 -0.99
CA THR A 43 -1.59 -6.24 -2.28
C THR A 43 -0.23 -5.54 -2.43
N TRP A 44 0.23 -4.86 -1.38
CA TRP A 44 1.52 -4.18 -1.38
C TRP A 44 2.69 -5.14 -1.60
N VAL A 45 2.67 -6.30 -0.93
CA VAL A 45 3.68 -7.34 -1.11
C VAL A 45 3.68 -7.90 -2.52
N THR A 46 2.51 -8.11 -3.12
CA THR A 46 2.42 -8.54 -4.51
C THR A 46 3.05 -7.51 -5.45
N ILE A 47 2.74 -6.22 -5.29
CA ILE A 47 3.30 -5.15 -6.13
C ILE A 47 4.82 -5.07 -6.01
N ILE A 48 5.36 -5.09 -4.78
CA ILE A 48 6.80 -5.12 -4.57
C ILE A 48 7.41 -6.36 -5.23
N GLY A 49 6.75 -7.52 -5.08
CA GLY A 49 7.15 -8.78 -5.70
C GLY A 49 7.30 -8.69 -7.21
N GLU A 50 6.32 -8.08 -7.90
CA GLU A 50 6.38 -7.85 -9.35
C GLU A 50 7.55 -6.92 -9.71
N ILE A 51 7.73 -5.83 -8.97
CA ILE A 51 8.80 -4.85 -9.21
C ILE A 51 10.19 -5.50 -9.07
N VAL A 52 10.42 -6.26 -7.99
CA VAL A 52 11.75 -6.85 -7.73
C VAL A 52 12.04 -8.08 -8.58
N SER A 53 11.02 -8.77 -9.08
CA SER A 53 11.19 -9.95 -9.94
C SER A 53 11.47 -9.58 -11.40
N SER A 54 11.16 -8.35 -11.79
CA SER A 54 11.44 -7.88 -13.14
C SER A 54 12.91 -7.55 -13.32
N THR A 55 13.59 -8.34 -14.15
CA THR A 55 15.03 -8.22 -14.43
C THR A 55 15.39 -7.06 -15.35
N GLU A 56 14.40 -6.48 -16.03
CA GLU A 56 14.60 -5.48 -17.11
C GLU A 56 14.08 -4.08 -16.74
N ILE A 57 13.36 -3.94 -15.62
CA ILE A 57 12.79 -2.65 -15.22
C ILE A 57 13.89 -1.69 -14.76
N CYS A 58 13.97 -0.54 -15.41
CA CYS A 58 14.86 0.52 -14.97
C CYS A 58 14.25 1.30 -13.78
N LYS A 59 15.08 2.05 -13.04
CA LYS A 59 14.61 2.85 -11.88
C LYS A 59 13.46 3.79 -12.22
N GLU A 60 13.38 4.26 -13.46
CA GLU A 60 12.41 5.29 -13.83
C GLU A 60 11.04 4.67 -14.12
N GLU A 61 11.02 3.45 -14.65
CA GLU A 61 9.81 2.64 -14.74
C GLU A 61 9.30 2.23 -13.35
N VAL A 62 10.17 1.89 -12.38
CA VAL A 62 9.73 1.65 -10.99
C VAL A 62 9.04 2.89 -10.42
N LYS A 63 9.63 4.07 -10.60
CA LYS A 63 9.03 5.33 -10.14
C LYS A 63 7.69 5.58 -10.82
N GLN A 64 7.60 5.29 -12.12
CA GLN A 64 6.35 5.43 -12.87
C GLN A 64 5.26 4.50 -12.33
N VAL A 65 5.53 3.21 -12.17
CA VAL A 65 4.57 2.22 -11.64
C VAL A 65 4.08 2.61 -10.24
N LEU A 66 4.98 3.04 -9.36
CA LEU A 66 4.61 3.48 -8.02
C LEU A 66 3.75 4.75 -8.04
N SER A 67 4.08 5.71 -8.89
CA SER A 67 3.29 6.93 -9.09
C SER A 67 1.89 6.61 -9.61
N GLU A 68 1.80 5.76 -10.63
CA GLU A 68 0.52 5.30 -11.21
C GLU A 68 -0.32 4.56 -10.17
N TYR A 69 0.29 3.69 -9.37
CA TYR A 69 -0.41 2.98 -8.30
C TYR A 69 -0.99 3.94 -7.25
N ILE A 70 -0.23 4.93 -6.79
CA ILE A 70 -0.71 5.91 -5.79
C ILE A 70 -1.87 6.74 -6.37
N ARG A 71 -1.71 7.23 -7.60
CA ARG A 71 -2.72 8.02 -8.31
C ARG A 71 -4.01 7.21 -8.54
N TYR A 72 -3.86 5.96 -8.97
CA TYR A 72 -4.96 5.02 -9.14
C TYR A 72 -5.73 4.77 -7.84
N ASN A 73 -5.06 4.57 -6.71
CA ASN A 73 -5.75 4.36 -5.43
C ASN A 73 -6.50 5.59 -4.93
N THR A 74 -6.15 6.78 -5.42
CA THR A 74 -6.78 8.04 -4.99
C THR A 74 -8.07 8.33 -5.75
N ALA A 75 -8.06 8.20 -7.08
CA ALA A 75 -9.19 8.59 -7.93
C ALA A 75 -9.49 7.59 -9.08
N GLY A 76 -8.90 6.40 -9.02
CA GLY A 76 -9.07 5.33 -10.00
C GLY A 76 -8.48 5.69 -11.36
N TRP A 77 -9.03 5.06 -12.40
CA TRP A 77 -8.61 5.25 -13.79
C TRP A 77 -8.72 6.68 -14.30
N ARG A 78 -9.63 7.49 -13.73
CA ARG A 78 -9.83 8.89 -14.15
C ARG A 78 -8.54 9.69 -14.04
N GLU A 79 -7.77 9.44 -12.98
CA GLU A 79 -6.51 10.13 -12.72
C GLU A 79 -5.41 9.76 -13.72
N LEU A 80 -5.47 8.56 -14.31
CA LEU A 80 -4.43 8.06 -15.22
C LEU A 80 -4.73 8.33 -16.70
N ILE A 81 -6.01 8.30 -17.09
CA ILE A 81 -6.43 8.28 -18.51
C ILE A 81 -6.74 9.68 -19.04
N ASN A 82 -7.08 10.64 -18.18
CA ASN A 82 -7.39 12.01 -18.59
C ASN A 82 -6.73 13.04 -17.65
N PRO A 83 -5.40 13.18 -17.71
CA PRO A 83 -4.64 14.08 -16.86
C PRO A 83 -4.95 15.56 -17.13
#